data_AF-Q2W4J0-F1
#
_entry.id   AF-Q2W4J0-F1
#
_cell.length_a   1.000
_cell.length_b   1.000
_cell.length_c   1.000
_cell.angle_alpha   90.00
_cell.angle_beta   90.00
_cell.angle_gamma   90.00
#
_symmetry.space_group_name_H-M   'P 1'
#
loop_
_entity.id
_entity.type
_entity.pdbx_description
1 polymer ?
#
loop_
_entity_poly.entity_id
_entity_poly.type
_entity_poly.pdbx_seq_one_letter_code
_entity_poly.pdbx_strand_id
1 'polypeptide(L)'
;MITFEIPAVFDPATVAPAVPGGRVDLLRGVTGVYVKRDDVQVGAMAVAMADDGFGRDLFIRALAGRDPDLVKSADQYVRAAVIAGGFDGARAFTMRPGAMRHLERLGWTEIGRYYRLVP
;
A
#
# COMPACT_ATOMS: atom_id res chain seq x y z
N MET A 1 12.13 14.47 7.12
CA MET A 1 10.87 14.55 6.33
C MET A 1 10.64 13.23 5.61
N ILE A 2 9.40 12.70 5.59
CA ILE A 2 9.07 11.49 4.80
C ILE A 2 8.68 11.91 3.38
N THR A 3 9.26 11.26 2.38
CA THR A 3 8.93 11.43 0.97
C THR A 3 8.62 10.08 0.31
N PHE A 4 7.82 10.14 -0.75
CA PHE A 4 7.40 8.99 -1.55
C PHE A 4 7.91 9.19 -2.97
N GLU A 5 8.77 8.29 -3.41
CA GLU A 5 9.45 8.37 -4.71
C GLU A 5 9.07 7.17 -5.57
N ILE A 6 8.68 7.41 -6.82
CA ILE A 6 8.50 6.36 -7.81
C ILE A 6 9.87 6.13 -8.48
N PRO A 7 10.55 5.01 -8.22
CA PRO A 7 11.87 4.77 -8.80
C PRO A 7 11.75 4.33 -10.26
N ALA A 8 12.82 4.54 -11.04
CA ALA A 8 12.92 3.99 -12.39
C ALA A 8 12.96 2.45 -12.41
N VAL A 9 13.54 1.85 -11.37
CA VAL A 9 13.58 0.40 -11.14
C VAL A 9 13.20 0.11 -9.70
N PHE A 10 12.13 -0.67 -9.52
CA PHE A 10 11.64 -1.07 -8.20
C PHE A 10 12.09 -2.49 -7.87
N ASP A 11 12.73 -2.66 -6.71
CA ASP A 11 13.02 -3.99 -6.16
C ASP A 11 11.83 -4.51 -5.33
N PRO A 12 11.09 -5.52 -5.81
CA PRO A 12 9.94 -6.05 -5.09
C PRO A 12 10.31 -6.77 -3.79
N ALA A 13 11.59 -7.15 -3.59
CA ALA A 13 12.04 -7.74 -2.33
C ALA A 13 11.86 -6.77 -1.14
N THR A 14 11.85 -5.47 -1.40
CA THR A 14 11.66 -4.41 -0.38
C THR A 14 10.27 -4.44 0.28
N VAL A 15 9.26 -4.98 -0.42
CA VAL A 15 7.88 -5.13 0.06
C VAL A 15 7.45 -6.58 0.29
N ALA A 16 8.26 -7.57 -0.13
CA ALA A 16 7.95 -9.00 0.02
C ALA A 16 7.48 -9.39 1.45
N PRO A 17 8.06 -8.87 2.56
CA PRO A 17 7.59 -9.21 3.91
C PRO A 17 6.16 -8.73 4.25
N ALA A 18 5.62 -7.78 3.48
CA ALA A 18 4.24 -7.31 3.63
C ALA A 18 3.26 -8.05 2.70
N VAL A 19 3.75 -8.82 1.74
CA VAL A 19 2.93 -9.62 0.83
C VAL A 19 2.55 -10.95 1.51
N PRO A 20 1.28 -11.37 1.48
CA PRO A 20 0.86 -12.66 2.01
C PRO A 20 1.69 -13.82 1.44
N GLY A 21 2.37 -14.56 2.32
CA GLY A 21 3.24 -15.68 1.94
C GLY A 21 4.59 -15.29 1.31
N GLY A 22 4.99 -14.02 1.34
CA GLY A 22 6.28 -13.57 0.80
C GLY A 22 6.41 -13.65 -0.73
N ARG A 23 5.29 -13.82 -1.42
CA ARG A 23 5.21 -14.14 -2.85
C ARG A 23 5.30 -12.90 -3.74
N VAL A 24 6.51 -12.58 -4.18
CA VAL A 24 6.81 -11.44 -5.08
C VAL A 24 6.05 -11.51 -6.41
N ASP A 25 5.69 -12.70 -6.89
CA ASP A 25 4.90 -12.88 -8.10
C ASP A 25 3.52 -12.20 -8.03
N LEU A 26 2.98 -12.00 -6.83
CA LEU A 26 1.72 -11.27 -6.59
C LEU A 26 1.85 -9.75 -6.79
N LEU A 27 3.06 -9.24 -7.03
CA LEU A 27 3.36 -7.83 -7.29
C LEU A 27 3.51 -7.52 -8.78
N ARG A 28 3.10 -8.42 -9.67
CA ARG A 28 3.12 -8.14 -11.11
C ARG A 28 2.14 -7.01 -11.45
N GLY A 29 2.59 -6.03 -12.24
CA GLY A 29 1.75 -4.91 -12.71
C GLY A 29 1.48 -3.84 -11.66
N VAL A 30 2.28 -3.80 -10.58
CA VAL A 30 2.22 -2.73 -9.58
C VAL A 30 3.19 -1.60 -9.94
N THR A 31 2.85 -0.39 -9.53
CA THR A 31 3.79 0.73 -9.41
C THR A 31 4.42 0.67 -8.02
N GLY A 32 5.74 0.52 -7.98
CA GLY A 32 6.50 0.57 -6.74
C GLY A 32 6.78 2.01 -6.31
N VAL A 33 6.83 2.23 -5.00
CA VAL A 33 7.10 3.53 -4.38
C VAL A 33 8.07 3.32 -3.23
N TYR A 34 9.23 3.98 -3.26
CA TYR A 34 10.13 4.01 -2.12
C TYR A 34 9.70 5.08 -1.12
N VAL A 35 9.75 4.70 0.16
CA VAL A 35 9.50 5.63 1.26
C VAL A 35 10.85 6.01 1.83
N LYS A 36 11.19 7.30 1.72
CA LYS A 36 12.46 7.84 2.20
C LYS A 36 12.21 8.76 3.40
N ARG A 37 13.10 8.72 4.39
CA ARG A 37 13.19 9.71 5.45
C ARG A 37 14.58 10.33 5.35
N ASP A 38 14.64 11.62 5.06
CA ASP A 38 15.89 12.36 4.92
C ASP A 38 16.84 11.67 3.90
N ASP A 39 16.28 11.34 2.73
CA ASP A 39 16.89 10.60 1.61
C ASP A 39 17.32 9.15 1.86
N VAL A 40 17.17 8.65 3.09
CA VAL A 40 17.41 7.24 3.42
C VAL A 40 16.12 6.44 3.20
N GLN A 41 16.20 5.34 2.44
CA GLN A 41 15.06 4.44 2.28
C GLN A 41 14.72 3.75 3.62
N VAL A 42 13.52 4.01 4.13
CA VAL A 42 12.99 3.45 5.39
C VAL A 42 11.83 2.47 5.16
N GLY A 43 11.35 2.39 3.92
CA GLY A 43 10.27 1.51 3.53
C GLY A 43 10.01 1.52 2.02
N ALA A 44 8.96 0.81 1.64
CA ALA A 44 8.47 0.74 0.29
C ALA A 44 6.97 0.39 0.29
N MET A 45 6.29 0.78 -0.78
CA MET A 45 4.89 0.54 -1.03
C MET A 45 4.70 0.06 -2.47
N ALA A 46 3.73 -0.81 -2.69
CA ALA A 46 3.31 -1.25 -4.01
C ALA A 46 1.83 -0.90 -4.20
N VAL A 47 1.52 -0.17 -5.27
CA VAL A 47 0.16 0.24 -5.62
C VAL A 47 -0.21 -0.24 -7.01
N ALA A 48 -1.48 -0.51 -7.25
CA ALA A 48 -2.01 -0.86 -8.57
C ALA A 48 -3.31 -0.11 -8.80
N MET A 49 -3.66 0.12 -10.07
CA MET A 49 -5.00 0.58 -10.40
C MET A 49 -5.93 -0.63 -10.45
N ALA A 50 -7.10 -0.51 -9.84
CA ALA A 50 -8.18 -1.49 -9.95
C ALA A 50 -9.35 -0.82 -10.67
N ASP A 51 -9.72 -1.38 -11.81
CA ASP A 51 -10.94 -1.05 -12.54
C ASP A 51 -11.77 -2.33 -12.60
N ASP A 52 -12.59 -2.54 -11.58
CA ASP A 52 -13.34 -3.77 -11.35
C ASP A 52 -14.86 -3.58 -11.50
N GLY A 53 -15.27 -2.54 -12.25
CA GLY A 53 -16.67 -2.22 -12.48
C GLY A 53 -17.39 -1.56 -11.29
N PHE A 54 -16.73 -1.43 -10.15
CA PHE A 54 -17.20 -0.66 -8.99
C PHE A 54 -16.67 0.78 -8.96
N GLY A 55 -15.63 1.06 -9.75
CA GLY A 55 -14.95 2.35 -9.81
C GLY A 55 -13.49 2.18 -10.17
N ARG A 56 -12.82 3.30 -10.43
CA ARG A 56 -11.38 3.36 -10.67
C ARG A 56 -10.67 3.66 -9.34
N ASP A 57 -10.24 2.62 -8.66
CA ASP A 57 -9.60 2.73 -7.35
C ASP A 57 -8.08 2.58 -7.40
N LEU A 58 -7.41 3.30 -6.50
CA LEU A 58 -6.01 3.05 -6.17
C LEU A 58 -5.91 1.91 -5.14
N PHE A 59 -5.34 0.79 -5.52
CA PHE A 59 -5.22 -0.40 -4.69
C PHE A 59 -3.82 -0.53 -4.08
N ILE A 60 -3.71 -0.46 -2.75
CA ILE A 60 -2.47 -0.66 -2.00
C ILE A 60 -2.27 -2.17 -1.82
N ARG A 61 -1.32 -2.74 -2.57
CA ARG A 61 -1.00 -4.18 -2.56
C ARG A 61 -0.10 -4.55 -1.39
N ALA A 62 0.85 -3.69 -1.04
CA ALA A 62 1.78 -3.92 0.06
C ALA A 62 2.34 -2.59 0.58
N LEU A 63 2.60 -2.53 1.88
CA LEU A 63 3.33 -1.46 2.54
C LEU A 63 4.28 -2.08 3.57
N ALA A 64 5.58 -1.88 3.39
CA ALA A 64 6.62 -2.38 4.27
C ALA A 64 7.52 -1.23 4.73
N GLY A 65 7.95 -1.28 5.99
CA GLY A 65 8.88 -0.32 6.55
C GLY A 65 8.89 -0.39 8.07
N ARG A 66 9.80 0.36 8.68
CA ARG A 66 10.05 0.33 10.14
C ARG A 66 9.66 1.62 10.85
N ASP A 67 9.27 2.62 10.10
CA ASP A 67 8.94 3.95 10.60
C ASP A 67 7.57 3.93 11.33
N PRO A 68 7.48 4.44 12.57
CA PRO A 68 6.22 4.45 13.33
C PRO A 68 5.12 5.29 12.66
N ASP A 69 5.49 6.31 11.90
CA ASP A 69 4.57 7.22 11.21
C ASP A 69 4.28 6.79 9.76
N LEU A 70 4.76 5.61 9.35
CA LEU A 70 4.66 5.12 7.97
C LEU A 70 3.22 5.04 7.49
N VAL A 71 2.32 4.47 8.30
CA VAL A 71 0.92 4.25 7.91
C VAL A 71 0.20 5.58 7.72
N LYS A 72 0.42 6.54 8.62
CA LYS A 72 -0.14 7.90 8.53
C LYS A 72 0.39 8.64 7.30
N SER A 73 1.69 8.54 7.03
CA SER A 73 2.31 9.18 5.86
C SER A 73 1.83 8.54 4.56
N ALA A 74 1.67 7.22 4.53
CA ALA A 74 1.13 6.49 3.39
C ALA A 74 -0.34 6.87 3.13
N ASP A 75 -1.16 7.04 4.17
CA ASP A 75 -2.54 7.54 4.05
C ASP A 75 -2.58 8.92 3.38
N GLN A 76 -1.73 9.86 3.82
CA GLN A 76 -1.65 11.19 3.21
C GLN A 76 -1.23 11.13 1.73
N TYR A 77 -0.22 10.31 1.42
CA TYR A 77 0.22 10.10 0.04
C TYR A 77 -0.89 9.49 -0.83
N VAL A 78 -1.57 8.48 -0.33
CA VAL A 78 -2.66 7.79 -1.05
C VAL A 78 -3.82 8.75 -1.31
N ARG A 79 -4.23 9.53 -0.31
CA ARG A 79 -5.29 10.55 -0.49
C ARG A 79 -4.91 11.58 -1.55
N ALA A 80 -3.68 12.07 -1.52
CA ALA A 80 -3.19 12.98 -2.55
C ALA A 80 -3.17 12.32 -3.94
N ALA A 81 -2.74 11.06 -4.04
CA ALA A 81 -2.73 10.30 -5.29
C ALA A 81 -4.14 10.03 -5.81
N VAL A 82 -5.12 9.75 -4.94
CA VAL A 82 -6.54 9.61 -5.30
C VAL A 82 -7.04 10.89 -5.96
N ILE A 83 -6.84 12.03 -5.31
CA ILE A 83 -7.29 13.33 -5.81
C ILE A 83 -6.59 13.69 -7.13
N ALA A 84 -5.25 13.61 -7.17
CA ALA A 84 -4.47 14.03 -8.32
C ALA A 84 -4.61 13.08 -9.51
N GLY A 85 -4.77 11.79 -9.26
CA GLY A 85 -4.95 10.77 -10.28
C GLY A 85 -6.39 10.66 -10.78
N GLY A 86 -7.36 11.30 -10.09
CA GLY A 86 -8.79 11.21 -10.40
C GLY A 86 -9.38 9.83 -10.10
N PHE A 87 -8.90 9.15 -9.07
CA PHE A 87 -9.47 7.88 -8.62
C PHE A 87 -10.76 8.12 -7.83
N ASP A 88 -11.68 7.16 -7.85
CA ASP A 88 -12.92 7.24 -7.06
C ASP A 88 -12.66 7.00 -5.57
N GLY A 89 -11.62 6.23 -5.27
CA GLY A 89 -11.17 5.97 -3.92
C GLY A 89 -9.85 5.21 -3.86
N ALA A 90 -9.56 4.70 -2.67
CA ALA A 90 -8.45 3.79 -2.46
C ALA A 90 -8.88 2.59 -1.61
N ARG A 91 -8.25 1.45 -1.89
CA ARG A 91 -8.47 0.20 -1.17
C ARG A 91 -7.14 -0.35 -0.67
N ALA A 92 -7.16 -0.90 0.54
CA ALA A 92 -6.00 -1.55 1.14
C ALA A 92 -6.39 -2.95 1.62
N PHE A 93 -5.45 -3.89 1.54
CA PHE A 93 -5.59 -5.20 2.16
C PHE A 93 -4.58 -5.33 3.30
N THR A 94 -5.02 -5.85 4.45
CA THR A 94 -4.13 -6.19 5.55
C THR A 94 -4.65 -7.42 6.30
N MET A 95 -3.72 -8.28 6.70
CA MET A 95 -3.98 -9.41 7.61
C MET A 95 -3.56 -9.09 9.04
N ARG A 96 -2.99 -7.90 9.29
CA ARG A 96 -2.43 -7.52 10.60
C ARG A 96 -3.49 -6.73 11.38
N PRO A 97 -4.00 -7.24 12.53
CA PRO A 97 -5.02 -6.53 13.32
C PRO A 97 -4.59 -5.13 13.76
N GLY A 98 -3.29 -4.93 14.03
CA GLY A 98 -2.74 -3.62 14.38
C GLY A 98 -2.84 -2.60 13.23
N ALA A 99 -2.61 -3.03 11.99
CA ALA A 99 -2.72 -2.16 10.81
C ALA A 99 -4.19 -1.84 10.50
N MET A 100 -5.10 -2.82 10.64
CA MET A 100 -6.55 -2.61 10.47
C MET A 100 -7.08 -1.52 11.41
N ARG A 101 -6.78 -1.62 12.71
CA ARG A 101 -7.17 -0.59 13.70
C ARG A 101 -6.56 0.79 13.40
N HIS A 102 -5.37 0.84 12.81
CA HIS A 102 -4.75 2.11 12.42
C HIS A 102 -5.52 2.74 11.25
N LEU A 103 -5.85 1.96 10.21
CA LEU A 103 -6.65 2.41 9.08
C LEU A 103 -8.04 2.91 9.51
N GLU A 104 -8.73 2.19 10.40
CA GLU A 104 -10.01 2.62 10.98
C GLU A 104 -9.91 3.99 11.67
N ARG A 105 -8.86 4.23 12.46
CA ARG A 105 -8.62 5.55 13.09
C ARG A 105 -8.33 6.67 12.10
N LEU A 106 -7.81 6.32 10.92
CA LEU A 106 -7.56 7.26 9.82
C LEU A 106 -8.82 7.45 8.95
N GLY A 107 -9.96 6.83 9.31
CA GLY A 107 -11.24 6.98 8.62
C GLY A 107 -11.47 6.03 7.46
N TRP A 108 -10.67 4.96 7.33
CA TRP A 108 -10.95 3.88 6.37
C TRP A 108 -12.11 3.02 6.87
N THR A 109 -12.94 2.53 5.94
CA THR A 109 -14.07 1.64 6.24
C THR A 109 -13.75 0.22 5.77
N GLU A 110 -14.04 -0.78 6.59
CA GLU A 110 -13.96 -2.19 6.18
C GLU A 110 -15.06 -2.50 5.16
N ILE A 111 -14.69 -2.92 3.95
CA ILE A 111 -15.64 -3.23 2.86
C ILE A 111 -15.73 -4.72 2.51
N GLY A 112 -14.93 -5.59 3.15
CA GLY A 112 -14.98 -7.03 2.89
C GLY A 112 -13.90 -7.84 3.60
N ARG A 113 -14.11 -9.16 3.67
CA ARG A 113 -13.19 -10.14 4.24
C ARG A 113 -12.86 -11.22 3.21
N TYR A 114 -11.60 -11.63 3.16
CA TYR A 114 -11.15 -12.75 2.35
C TYR A 114 -10.77 -13.92 3.25
N TYR A 115 -11.24 -15.10 2.90
CA TYR A 115 -10.88 -16.35 3.55
C TYR A 115 -9.91 -17.11 2.67
N ARG A 116 -8.81 -17.58 3.25
CA ARG A 116 -7.82 -18.40 2.55
C ARG A 116 -7.96 -19.84 3.02
N LEU A 117 -8.11 -20.76 2.07
CA LEU A 117 -7.90 -22.18 2.32
C LEU A 117 -6.39 -22.42 2.47
N VAL A 118 -5.97 -22.93 3.62
CA VAL A 118 -4.59 -23.36 3.88
C VAL A 118 -4.60 -24.90 3.85
N PRO A 119 -3.78 -25.55 3.00
CA PRO A 119 -3.64 -27.00 2.99
C PRO A 119 -3.13 -27.56 4.31
#